data_AF-A0A5J5A3L6-F1
#
_entry.id   AF-A0A5J5A3L6-F1
#
_cell.length_a   1.000
_cell.length_b   1.000
_cell.length_c   1.000
_cell.angle_alpha   90.00
_cell.angle_beta   90.00
_cell.angle_gamma   90.00
#
_symmetry.space_group_name_H-M   'P 1'
#
loop_
_entity.id
_entity.type
_entity.pdbx_description
1 polymer ?
#
loop_
_entity_poly.entity_id
_entity_poly.type
_entity_poly.pdbx_seq_one_letter_code
_entity_poly.pdbx_strand_id
1 'polypeptide(L)'
;MVDLVTETDKACEDLIFNHLRQHYPKHKSIGEETTAACGTTELTDEPTWIVDPLDGTTNFVHGFPFVCVSIGLTIGKIPKVGVVYNPIMDELFTGIHGKGAFLNGKPIKVSSQSELVKSLLATEVGIHPSAAEEFVQVGCLCSTFSRRWSLHVREFEL
;
A
#
# COMPACT_ATOMS: atom_id res chain seq x y z
N MET A 1 -7.63 15.47 -18.21
CA MET A 1 -7.70 15.54 -16.73
C MET A 1 -6.96 14.38 -16.06
N VAL A 2 -6.60 13.32 -16.80
CA VAL A 2 -5.81 12.18 -16.30
C VAL A 2 -4.29 12.49 -16.28
N ASP A 3 -3.78 13.28 -17.23
CA ASP A 3 -2.33 13.55 -17.38
C ASP A 3 -1.63 14.10 -16.13
N LEU A 4 -2.22 15.09 -15.44
CA LEU A 4 -1.55 15.76 -14.31
C LEU A 4 -1.31 14.80 -13.14
N VAL A 5 -2.24 13.86 -12.94
CA VAL A 5 -2.14 12.88 -11.88
C VAL A 5 -1.09 11.86 -12.26
N THR A 6 -1.16 11.31 -13.47
CA THR A 6 -0.13 10.39 -13.99
C THR A 6 1.30 10.97 -13.93
N GLU A 7 1.49 12.28 -14.18
CA GLU A 7 2.80 12.92 -14.00
C GLU A 7 3.25 12.97 -12.53
N THR A 8 2.32 13.23 -11.61
CA THR A 8 2.59 13.28 -10.17
C THR A 8 2.90 11.89 -9.61
N ASP A 9 2.08 10.89 -9.95
CA ASP A 9 2.23 9.49 -9.56
C ASP A 9 3.59 8.95 -10.02
N LYS A 10 3.94 9.20 -11.29
CA LYS A 10 5.23 8.81 -11.84
C LYS A 10 6.42 9.51 -11.16
N ALA A 11 6.31 10.82 -10.89
CA ALA A 11 7.37 11.56 -10.22
C ALA A 11 7.60 11.06 -8.78
N CYS A 12 6.52 10.73 -8.07
CA CYS A 12 6.57 10.12 -6.74
C CYS A 12 7.19 8.71 -6.80
N GLU A 13 6.78 7.87 -7.74
CA GLU A 13 7.33 6.52 -7.94
C GLU A 13 8.84 6.56 -8.22
N ASP A 14 9.26 7.43 -9.15
CA ASP A 14 10.67 7.61 -9.49
C ASP A 14 11.49 8.09 -8.28
N LEU A 15 10.97 9.02 -7.49
CA LEU A 15 11.61 9.49 -6.26
C LEU A 15 11.82 8.34 -5.26
N ILE A 16 10.76 7.56 -5.00
CA ILE A 16 10.80 6.45 -4.06
C ILE A 16 11.78 5.39 -4.54
N PHE A 17 11.69 4.95 -5.79
CA PHE A 17 12.59 3.92 -6.32
C PHE A 17 14.04 4.38 -6.42
N ASN A 18 14.30 5.64 -6.76
CA ASN A 18 15.67 6.15 -6.76
C ASN A 18 16.26 6.12 -5.34
N HIS A 19 15.48 6.51 -4.33
CA HIS A 19 15.91 6.41 -2.93
C HIS A 19 16.16 4.95 -2.52
N LEU A 20 15.23 4.05 -2.82
CA LEU A 20 15.35 2.62 -2.48
C LEU A 20 16.53 1.96 -3.19
N ARG A 21 16.79 2.27 -4.47
CA ARG A 21 17.93 1.72 -5.22
C ARG A 21 19.28 2.17 -4.68
N GLN A 22 19.38 3.40 -4.17
CA GLN A 22 20.60 3.92 -3.55
C GLN A 22 20.96 3.14 -2.27
N HIS A 23 19.96 2.81 -1.46
CA HIS A 23 20.15 2.09 -0.19
C HIS A 23 20.16 0.57 -0.34
N TYR A 24 19.42 0.04 -1.32
CA TYR A 24 19.21 -1.39 -1.55
C TYR A 24 19.38 -1.77 -3.03
N PRO A 25 20.58 -1.62 -3.61
CA PRO A 25 20.81 -1.78 -5.05
C PRO A 25 20.58 -3.20 -5.60
N LYS A 26 20.44 -4.20 -4.71
CA LYS A 26 20.17 -5.60 -5.07
C LYS A 26 18.69 -5.97 -4.95
N HIS A 27 17.86 -5.11 -4.37
CA HIS A 27 16.44 -5.41 -4.20
C HIS A 27 15.71 -5.13 -5.51
N LYS A 28 14.63 -5.89 -5.74
CA LYS A 28 13.70 -5.65 -6.84
C LYS A 28 12.69 -4.57 -6.47
N SER A 29 12.00 -4.07 -7.48
CA SER A 29 10.98 -3.02 -7.35
C SER A 29 9.80 -3.37 -8.25
N ILE A 30 8.59 -3.26 -7.70
CA ILE A 30 7.32 -3.38 -8.40
C ILE A 30 6.53 -2.12 -8.07
N GLY A 31 6.17 -1.33 -9.08
CA GLY A 31 5.40 -0.10 -8.94
C GLY A 31 4.12 -0.18 -9.74
N GLU A 32 3.06 0.52 -9.31
CA GLU A 32 1.79 0.60 -10.05
C GLU A 32 2.01 1.15 -11.46
N GLU A 33 2.68 2.30 -11.58
CA GLU A 33 2.84 3.00 -12.86
C GLU A 33 3.81 2.25 -13.79
N THR A 34 4.91 1.72 -13.23
CA THR A 34 5.81 0.84 -13.98
C THR A 34 5.08 -0.41 -14.49
N THR A 35 4.19 -1.00 -13.68
CA THR A 35 3.41 -2.18 -14.08
C THR A 35 2.38 -1.84 -15.16
N ALA A 36 1.70 -0.70 -15.02
CA ALA A 36 0.76 -0.21 -16.02
C ALA A 36 1.45 0.05 -17.38
N ALA A 37 2.69 0.54 -17.36
CA ALA A 37 3.46 0.86 -18.55
C ALA A 37 4.17 -0.34 -19.20
N CYS A 38 4.67 -1.30 -18.41
CA CYS A 38 5.55 -2.38 -18.88
C CYS A 38 4.98 -3.80 -18.72
N GLY A 39 3.79 -3.93 -18.14
CA GLY A 39 3.15 -5.22 -17.86
C GLY A 39 3.49 -5.77 -16.47
N THR A 40 2.81 -6.85 -16.09
CA THR A 40 2.90 -7.46 -14.75
C THR A 40 4.31 -7.98 -14.48
N THR A 41 4.88 -7.59 -13.35
CA THR A 41 6.15 -8.12 -12.85
C THR A 41 5.86 -9.21 -11.82
N GLU A 42 6.35 -10.44 -12.06
CA GLU A 42 6.14 -11.55 -11.14
C GLU A 42 6.86 -11.34 -9.80
N LEU A 43 6.15 -11.62 -8.70
CA LEU A 43 6.74 -11.60 -7.37
C LEU A 43 7.61 -12.84 -7.14
N THR A 44 8.92 -12.62 -6.93
CA THR A 44 9.90 -13.69 -6.67
C THR A 44 10.24 -13.81 -5.18
N ASP A 45 11.07 -14.80 -4.83
CA ASP A 45 11.55 -14.96 -3.44
C ASP A 45 12.60 -13.91 -3.03
N GLU A 46 13.06 -13.10 -3.97
CA GLU A 46 14.05 -12.06 -3.72
C GLU A 46 13.42 -10.86 -2.99
N PRO A 47 14.20 -10.11 -2.19
CA PRO A 47 13.71 -8.89 -1.56
C PRO A 47 13.13 -7.92 -2.60
N THR A 48 11.84 -7.64 -2.49
CA THR A 48 11.10 -6.86 -3.48
C THR A 48 10.31 -5.76 -2.79
N TRP A 49 10.58 -4.51 -3.21
CA TRP A 49 9.81 -3.34 -2.81
C TRP A 49 8.59 -3.21 -3.70
N ILE A 50 7.41 -3.08 -3.10
CA ILE A 50 6.14 -2.86 -3.78
C ILE A 50 5.67 -1.45 -3.40
N VAL A 51 5.45 -0.60 -4.39
CA VAL A 51 5.15 0.82 -4.18
C VAL A 51 3.89 1.21 -4.93
N ASP A 52 3.01 1.89 -4.23
CA ASP A 52 1.89 2.65 -4.78
C ASP A 52 2.14 4.13 -4.41
N PRO A 53 2.52 4.97 -5.39
CA PRO A 53 2.96 6.34 -5.14
C PRO A 53 1.81 7.30 -4.81
N LEU A 54 0.57 6.97 -5.20
CA LEU A 54 -0.62 7.77 -4.95
C LEU A 54 -1.88 6.90 -5.03
N ASP A 55 -2.19 6.27 -3.93
CA ASP A 55 -3.47 5.60 -3.77
C ASP A 55 -4.58 6.63 -3.51
N GLY A 56 -5.72 6.42 -4.16
CA GLY A 56 -6.82 7.39 -4.16
C GLY A 56 -6.64 8.50 -5.19
N THR A 57 -6.03 8.23 -6.35
CA THR A 57 -5.93 9.13 -7.53
C THR A 57 -7.22 9.92 -7.80
N THR A 58 -8.39 9.26 -7.73
CA THR A 58 -9.71 9.93 -7.90
C THR A 58 -9.99 10.90 -6.76
N ASN A 59 -9.70 10.51 -5.52
CA ASN A 59 -9.86 11.40 -4.36
C ASN A 59 -8.93 12.61 -4.48
N PHE A 60 -7.68 12.41 -4.94
CA PHE A 60 -6.71 13.47 -5.17
C PHE A 60 -7.22 14.51 -6.16
N VAL A 61 -7.71 14.08 -7.33
CA VAL A 61 -8.29 14.96 -8.37
C VAL A 61 -9.45 15.80 -7.84
N HIS A 62 -10.26 15.22 -6.96
CA HIS A 62 -11.43 15.87 -6.41
C HIS A 62 -11.19 16.59 -5.07
N GLY A 63 -9.96 16.59 -4.56
CA GLY A 63 -9.60 17.25 -3.30
C GLY A 63 -10.17 16.56 -2.05
N PHE A 64 -10.50 15.27 -2.12
CA PHE A 64 -10.90 14.49 -0.95
C PHE A 64 -9.66 14.06 -0.15
N PRO A 65 -9.67 14.19 1.20
CA PRO A 65 -8.47 14.05 2.03
C PRO A 65 -8.01 12.61 2.27
N PHE A 66 -8.52 11.65 1.49
CA PHE A 66 -8.20 10.23 1.60
C PHE A 66 -7.29 9.84 0.43
N VAL A 67 -6.03 10.21 0.56
CA VAL A 67 -4.95 9.91 -0.39
C VAL A 67 -3.74 9.43 0.38
N CYS A 68 -3.05 8.42 -0.12
CA CYS A 68 -1.96 7.77 0.60
C CYS A 68 -0.78 7.43 -0.33
N VAL A 69 0.41 7.39 0.24
CA VAL A 69 1.58 6.70 -0.35
C VAL A 69 1.75 5.38 0.37
N SER A 70 1.90 4.26 -0.34
CA SER A 70 2.13 2.93 0.23
C SER A 70 3.42 2.30 -0.26
N ILE A 71 4.18 1.75 0.70
CA ILE A 71 5.47 1.10 0.47
C ILE A 71 5.52 -0.19 1.28
N GLY A 72 5.66 -1.32 0.60
CA GLY A 72 5.83 -2.64 1.19
C GLY A 72 7.18 -3.26 0.82
N LEU A 73 7.74 -4.06 1.73
CA LEU A 73 8.88 -4.96 1.44
C LEU A 73 8.44 -6.40 1.65
N THR A 74 8.65 -7.23 0.63
CA THR A 74 8.50 -8.67 0.71
C THR A 74 9.85 -9.37 0.62
N ILE A 75 10.01 -10.50 1.31
CA ILE A 75 11.17 -11.40 1.20
C ILE A 75 10.65 -12.83 1.23
N GLY A 76 11.01 -13.65 0.24
CA GLY A 76 10.44 -14.99 0.10
C GLY A 76 8.92 -14.95 -0.09
N LYS A 77 8.42 -13.94 -0.81
CA LYS A 77 6.98 -13.64 -0.99
C LYS A 77 6.19 -13.39 0.30
N ILE A 78 6.87 -13.18 1.43
CA ILE A 78 6.25 -12.87 2.71
C ILE A 78 6.42 -11.37 3.00
N PRO A 79 5.34 -10.61 3.28
CA PRO A 79 5.43 -9.23 3.74
C PRO A 79 6.28 -9.13 5.02
N LYS A 80 7.29 -8.26 5.01
CA LYS A 80 8.19 -8.03 6.15
C LYS A 80 8.04 -6.64 6.75
N VAL A 81 7.81 -5.64 5.92
CA VAL A 81 7.60 -4.24 6.32
C VAL A 81 6.47 -3.66 5.46
N GLY A 82 5.61 -2.87 6.08
CA GLY A 82 4.61 -2.05 5.39
C GLY A 82 4.59 -0.66 5.98
N VAL A 83 4.57 0.35 5.14
CA VAL A 83 4.43 1.76 5.51
C VAL A 83 3.37 2.36 4.61
N VAL A 84 2.43 3.08 5.20
CA VAL A 84 1.49 3.89 4.43
C VAL A 84 1.30 5.22 5.14
N TYR A 85 1.31 6.26 4.33
CA TYR A 85 1.29 7.63 4.83
C TYR A 85 0.21 8.42 4.11
N ASN A 86 -0.73 8.98 4.88
CA ASN A 86 -1.65 10.01 4.40
C ASN A 86 -1.05 11.39 4.74
N PRO A 87 -0.54 12.14 3.76
CA PRO A 87 0.09 13.44 4.01
C PRO A 87 -0.90 14.54 4.38
N ILE A 88 -2.20 14.40 4.05
CA ILE A 88 -3.23 15.40 4.35
C ILE A 88 -3.66 15.29 5.80
N MET A 89 -3.73 14.06 6.32
CA MET A 89 -4.17 13.78 7.69
C MET A 89 -3.01 13.66 8.69
N ASP A 90 -1.76 13.67 8.22
CA ASP A 90 -0.56 13.38 9.02
C ASP A 90 -0.68 12.03 9.76
N GLU A 91 -1.11 11.02 9.02
CA GLU A 91 -1.30 9.66 9.52
C GLU A 91 -0.28 8.71 8.87
N LEU A 92 0.68 8.27 9.68
CA LEU A 92 1.70 7.30 9.32
C LEU A 92 1.39 5.96 9.99
N PHE A 93 1.00 4.99 9.18
CA PHE A 93 0.83 3.62 9.60
C PHE A 93 2.06 2.81 9.24
N THR A 94 2.54 2.01 10.19
CA THR A 94 3.72 1.15 10.01
C THR A 94 3.45 -0.23 10.55
N GLY A 95 3.92 -1.27 9.86
CA GLY A 95 3.89 -2.65 10.30
C GLY A 95 5.25 -3.31 10.03
N ILE A 96 5.73 -4.08 11.01
CA ILE A 96 6.94 -4.90 10.84
C ILE A 96 6.63 -6.30 11.36
N HIS A 97 6.99 -7.30 10.56
CA HIS A 97 6.66 -8.69 10.87
C HIS A 97 7.30 -9.12 12.19
N GLY A 98 6.53 -9.75 13.08
CA GLY A 98 6.92 -10.08 14.45
C GLY A 98 7.08 -8.89 15.41
N LYS A 99 6.71 -7.67 15.01
CA LYS A 99 6.85 -6.46 15.87
C LYS A 99 5.56 -5.63 16.00
N GLY A 100 4.46 -6.10 15.40
CA GLY A 100 3.17 -5.44 15.45
C GLY A 100 3.05 -4.25 14.50
N ALA A 101 1.99 -3.47 14.72
CA ALA A 101 1.64 -2.33 13.90
C ALA A 101 1.36 -1.08 14.71
N PHE A 102 1.58 0.08 14.10
CA PHE A 102 1.53 1.39 14.74
C PHE A 102 0.85 2.43 13.85
N LEU A 103 0.15 3.37 14.47
CA LEU A 103 -0.32 4.63 13.87
C LEU A 103 0.37 5.78 14.61
N ASN A 104 1.15 6.58 13.91
CA ASN A 104 1.92 7.70 14.48
C ASN A 104 2.73 7.27 15.71
N GLY A 105 3.38 6.10 15.61
CA GLY A 105 4.18 5.50 16.68
C GLY A 105 3.40 4.86 17.83
N LYS A 106 2.05 4.93 17.83
CA LYS A 106 1.20 4.30 18.84
C LYS A 106 0.75 2.92 18.39
N PRO A 107 0.87 1.86 19.21
CA PRO A 107 0.40 0.53 18.83
C PRO A 107 -1.08 0.51 18.48
N ILE A 108 -1.43 -0.20 17.42
CA ILE A 108 -2.81 -0.40 16.97
C ILE A 108 -3.12 -1.88 16.86
N LYS A 109 -4.40 -2.22 17.02
CA LYS A 109 -4.89 -3.59 16.92
C LYS A 109 -6.23 -3.63 16.19
N VAL A 110 -6.52 -4.80 15.68
CA VAL A 110 -7.78 -5.11 14.99
C VAL A 110 -8.94 -5.10 15.98
N SER A 111 -10.16 -4.83 15.49
CA SER A 111 -11.35 -5.01 16.32
C SER A 111 -11.52 -6.49 16.70
N SER A 112 -12.01 -6.79 17.91
CA SER A 112 -12.33 -8.16 18.32
C SER A 112 -13.73 -8.61 17.86
N GLN A 113 -14.39 -7.86 16.96
CA GLN A 113 -15.74 -8.15 16.51
C GLN A 113 -15.75 -9.39 15.60
N SER A 114 -16.48 -10.43 16.03
CA SER A 114 -16.62 -11.68 15.28
C SER A 114 -18.00 -11.84 14.65
N GLU A 115 -18.99 -11.04 15.05
CA GLU A 115 -20.35 -11.08 14.52
C GLU A 115 -20.51 -10.11 13.36
N LEU A 116 -20.78 -10.62 12.16
CA LEU A 116 -20.96 -9.82 10.94
C LEU A 116 -22.05 -8.75 11.10
N VAL A 117 -23.16 -9.09 11.77
CA VAL A 117 -24.29 -8.17 12.00
C VAL A 117 -23.94 -6.98 12.89
N LYS A 118 -22.82 -7.05 13.63
CA LYS A 118 -22.29 -5.96 14.45
C LYS A 118 -21.00 -5.37 13.86
N SER A 119 -20.64 -5.77 12.64
CA SER A 119 -19.46 -5.28 11.94
C SER A 119 -19.79 -4.05 11.10
N LEU A 120 -18.77 -3.24 10.84
CA LEU A 120 -18.82 -2.20 9.82
C LEU A 120 -17.93 -2.63 8.65
N LEU A 121 -18.51 -2.73 7.47
CA LEU A 121 -17.82 -3.11 6.25
C LEU A 121 -17.40 -1.87 5.47
N ALA A 122 -16.17 -1.88 4.96
CA ALA A 122 -15.65 -0.91 4.01
C ALA A 122 -15.28 -1.65 2.73
N THR A 123 -15.78 -1.18 1.60
CA THR A 123 -15.49 -1.71 0.27
C THR A 123 -15.43 -0.56 -0.72
N GLU A 124 -14.65 -0.74 -1.77
CA GLU A 124 -14.64 0.12 -2.94
C GLU A 124 -15.25 -0.60 -4.14
N VAL A 125 -15.74 0.15 -5.12
CA VAL A 125 -16.13 -0.39 -6.43
C VAL A 125 -14.97 -0.12 -7.37
N GLY A 126 -14.15 -1.15 -7.62
CA GLY A 126 -13.00 -1.05 -8.51
C GLY A 126 -13.40 -0.82 -9.96
N ILE A 127 -12.59 -0.05 -10.70
CA ILE A 127 -12.86 0.34 -12.10
C ILE A 127 -12.13 -0.58 -13.10
N HIS A 128 -11.25 -1.49 -12.65
CA HIS A 128 -10.45 -2.37 -13.52
C HIS A 128 -10.90 -3.85 -13.47
N PRO A 129 -11.25 -4.49 -14.61
CA PRO A 129 -11.68 -5.90 -14.65
C PRO A 129 -10.55 -6.96 -14.53
N SER A 130 -9.26 -6.59 -14.43
CA SER A 130 -8.18 -7.55 -14.74
C SER A 130 -6.84 -7.45 -13.97
N ALA A 131 -6.79 -6.83 -12.79
CA ALA A 131 -5.55 -6.72 -12.00
C ALA A 131 -5.63 -7.43 -10.62
N ALA A 132 -6.50 -8.44 -10.52
CA ALA A 132 -7.14 -8.80 -9.25
C ALA A 132 -6.45 -9.89 -8.40
N GLU A 133 -5.25 -10.38 -8.70
CA GLU A 133 -4.70 -11.51 -7.93
C GLU A 133 -3.38 -11.24 -7.20
N GLU A 134 -2.40 -10.52 -7.77
CA GLU A 134 -1.10 -10.32 -7.07
C GLU A 134 -0.99 -8.99 -6.32
N PHE A 135 -1.57 -7.90 -6.84
CA PHE A 135 -1.63 -6.62 -6.13
C PHE A 135 -2.62 -6.64 -4.96
N VAL A 136 -3.53 -7.61 -4.87
CA VAL A 136 -4.52 -7.69 -3.79
C VAL A 136 -3.87 -7.98 -2.43
N GLN A 137 -2.70 -8.61 -2.39
CA GLN A 137 -2.07 -8.96 -1.11
C GLN A 137 -1.26 -7.80 -0.49
N VAL A 138 -0.89 -6.78 -1.29
CA VAL A 138 -0.10 -5.62 -0.82
C VAL A 138 -0.77 -4.28 -1.13
N GLY A 139 -1.44 -4.15 -2.28
CA GLY A 139 -2.23 -2.98 -2.69
C GLY A 139 -3.63 -2.90 -2.07
N CYS A 140 -4.26 -4.02 -1.68
CA CYS A 140 -5.52 -3.98 -0.91
C CYS A 140 -5.32 -3.48 0.54
N LEU A 141 -4.08 -3.16 0.92
CA LEU A 141 -3.82 -2.29 2.05
C LEU A 141 -4.36 -0.90 1.77
N CYS A 142 -4.02 -0.27 0.63
CA CYS A 142 -4.06 1.19 0.45
C CYS A 142 -5.47 1.79 0.31
N SER A 143 -6.29 1.38 -0.67
CA SER A 143 -7.56 2.07 -0.96
C SER A 143 -8.61 2.06 0.16
N THR A 144 -8.44 1.14 1.13
CA THR A 144 -9.33 0.97 2.29
C THR A 144 -8.64 1.33 3.62
N PHE A 145 -7.66 2.24 3.57
CA PHE A 145 -6.66 2.41 4.64
C PHE A 145 -7.20 2.84 6.01
N SER A 146 -8.24 3.68 6.05
CA SER A 146 -8.75 4.22 7.31
C SER A 146 -9.33 3.13 8.23
N ARG A 147 -9.74 1.96 7.70
CA ARG A 147 -10.42 0.92 8.50
C ARG A 147 -10.01 -0.54 8.22
N ARG A 148 -9.30 -0.85 7.12
CA ARG A 148 -8.96 -2.23 6.73
C ARG A 148 -7.61 -2.74 7.23
N TRP A 149 -6.79 -1.88 7.83
CA TRP A 149 -5.57 -2.29 8.54
C TRP A 149 -5.88 -3.37 9.60
N SER A 150 -7.11 -3.39 10.13
CA SER A 150 -7.61 -4.44 11.02
C SER A 150 -7.58 -5.88 10.48
N LEU A 151 -7.31 -6.14 9.19
CA LEU A 151 -7.23 -7.50 8.67
C LEU A 151 -5.77 -7.99 8.48
N HIS A 152 -4.86 -7.09 8.13
CA HIS A 152 -3.44 -7.42 7.87
C HIS A 152 -2.51 -7.14 9.07
N VAL A 153 -2.96 -6.40 10.09
CA VAL A 153 -2.22 -6.27 11.38
C VAL A 153 -1.82 -7.64 11.94
N ARG A 154 -2.68 -8.65 11.78
CA ARG A 154 -2.40 -10.00 12.28
C ARG A 154 -1.17 -10.64 11.63
N GLU A 155 -0.86 -10.28 10.39
CA GLU A 155 0.34 -10.77 9.69
C GLU A 155 1.63 -10.13 10.23
N PHE A 156 1.51 -8.99 10.91
CA PHE A 156 2.61 -8.28 11.55
C PHE A 156 2.71 -8.53 13.06
N GLU A 157 1.66 -9.06 13.70
CA GLU A 157 1.63 -9.45 15.12
C GLU A 157 2.32 -10.80 15.42
N LEU A 158 2.46 -11.67 14.41
CA LEU A 158 3.06 -13.00 14.51
C LEU A 158 4.57 -13.01 14.21
#